data_AF-A0A530HCI8-F1
#
_entry.id   AF-A0A530HCI8-F1
#
_cell.length_a   1.000
_cell.length_b   1.000
_cell.length_c   1.000
_cell.angle_alpha   90.00
_cell.angle_beta   90.00
_cell.angle_gamma   90.00
#
_symmetry.space_group_name_H-M   'P 1'
#
loop_
_entity.id
_entity.type
_entity.pdbx_description
1 polymer ?
#
loop_
_entity_poly.entity_id
_entity_poly.type
_entity_poly.pdbx_seq_one_letter_code
_entity_poly.pdbx_strand_id
1 'polypeptide(L)' 'TGPIDALLSKLVNVDLADFGPGRATRTGLEHMSCFVIRRSEAHIAVLGARSSAGSLWHALETAAKRLEER' A
#
# COMPACT_ATOMS: atom_id res chain seq x y z
N THR A 1 1.83 -15.87 -1.86
CA THR A 1 1.74 -14.41 -1.61
C THR A 1 1.95 -13.71 -2.93
N GLY A 2 0.98 -12.91 -3.40
CA GLY A 2 1.07 -12.24 -4.69
C GLY A 2 1.97 -10.99 -4.65
N PRO A 3 2.29 -10.37 -5.80
CA PRO A 3 3.12 -9.16 -5.85
C PRO A 3 2.57 -8.01 -5.00
N ILE A 4 1.23 -7.82 -5.00
CA ILE A 4 0.58 -6.78 -4.18
C ILE A 4 0.72 -7.09 -2.69
N ASP A 5 0.62 -8.35 -2.26
CA ASP A 5 0.78 -8.70 -0.85
C ASP A 5 2.21 -8.46 -0.39
N ALA A 6 3.19 -8.78 -1.23
CA ALA A 6 4.59 -8.46 -0.97
C ALA A 6 4.80 -6.94 -0.82
N LEU A 7 4.19 -6.13 -1.70
CA LEU A 7 4.23 -4.67 -1.61
C LEU A 7 3.57 -4.15 -0.32
N LEU A 8 2.34 -4.57 -0.04
CA LEU A 8 1.60 -4.11 1.15
C LEU A 8 2.33 -4.47 2.44
N SER A 9 2.96 -5.64 2.53
CA SER A 9 3.72 -6.06 3.72
C SER A 9 4.90 -5.14 4.07
N LYS A 10 5.39 -4.37 3.09
CA LYS A 10 6.51 -3.43 3.26
C LYS A 10 6.08 -2.00 3.53
N LEU A 11 4.85 -1.66 3.17
CA LEU A 11 4.38 -0.28 3.13
C LEU A 11 3.29 0.00 4.17
N VAL A 12 2.61 -1.05 4.63
CA VAL A 12 1.33 -0.91 5.32
C VAL A 12 1.33 -1.83 6.53
N ASN A 13 1.11 -1.27 7.72
CA ASN A 13 0.95 -2.06 8.94
C ASN A 13 -0.47 -2.66 9.01
N VAL A 14 -0.78 -3.50 8.03
CA VAL A 14 -2.09 -4.12 7.85
C VAL A 14 -1.92 -5.62 7.94
N ASP A 15 -2.80 -6.25 8.71
CA ASP A 15 -2.91 -7.70 8.75
C ASP A 15 -3.39 -8.21 7.39
N LEU A 16 -2.45 -8.66 6.56
CA LEU A 16 -2.75 -9.17 5.22
C LEU A 16 -3.57 -10.46 5.24
N ALA A 17 -3.57 -11.21 6.34
CA ALA A 17 -4.38 -12.42 6.45
C ALA A 17 -5.88 -12.08 6.50
N ASP A 18 -6.25 -10.92 7.06
CA ASP A 18 -7.63 -10.43 7.16
C ASP A 18 -7.92 -9.22 6.24
N PHE A 19 -7.00 -8.87 5.33
CA PHE A 19 -7.16 -7.74 4.40
C PHE A 19 -7.38 -8.17 2.95
N GLY A 20 -8.48 -8.91 2.74
CA GLY A 20 -8.93 -9.35 1.41
C GLY A 20 -9.68 -8.29 0.58
N PRO A 21 -10.07 -8.61 -0.66
CA PRO A 21 -10.86 -7.73 -1.52
C PRO A 21 -12.14 -7.19 -0.87
N GLY A 22 -12.51 -5.96 -1.21
CA GLY A 22 -13.67 -5.25 -0.67
C GLY A 22 -13.41 -4.54 0.66
N ARG A 23 -12.21 -4.70 1.25
CA ARG A 23 -11.85 -4.05 2.52
C ARG A 23 -11.10 -2.74 2.32
N ALA A 24 -11.25 -1.87 3.30
CA ALA A 24 -10.53 -0.61 3.41
C ALA A 24 -10.04 -0.41 4.83
N THR A 25 -8.86 0.17 4.99
CA THR A 25 -8.28 0.45 6.30
C THR A 25 -7.47 1.74 6.28
N ARG A 26 -7.45 2.43 7.43
CA ARG A 26 -6.60 3.60 7.65
C ARG A 26 -5.25 3.12 8.19
N THR A 27 -4.18 3.65 7.63
CA THR A 27 -2.80 3.26 7.96
C THR A 27 -1.85 4.45 7.82
N GLY A 28 -0.62 4.27 8.28
CA GLY A 28 0.50 5.12 7.93
C GLY A 28 1.30 4.52 6.77
N LEU A 29 1.87 5.39 5.96
CA LEU A 29 3.02 5.09 5.09
C LEU A 29 4.08 6.16 5.39
N GLU A 30 5.24 5.73 5.91
CA GLU A 30 6.20 6.65 6.53
C GLU A 30 5.51 7.49 7.63
N HIS A 31 5.65 8.81 7.59
CA HIS A 31 4.99 9.76 8.50
C HIS A 31 3.63 10.28 7.96
N MET A 32 3.13 9.73 6.85
CA MET A 32 1.90 10.19 6.18
C MET A 32 0.72 9.26 6.51
N SER A 33 -0.43 9.83 6.87
CA SER A 33 -1.67 9.06 6.98
C SER A 33 -2.31 8.83 5.62
N CYS A 34 -2.73 7.59 5.35
CA CYS A 34 -3.50 7.24 4.15
C CYS A 34 -4.57 6.18 4.45
N PHE A 35 -5.45 5.96 3.49
CA PHE A 35 -6.34 4.82 3.43
C PHE A 35 -5.89 3.91 2.30
N VAL A 36 -5.91 2.61 2.54
CA VAL A 36 -5.70 1.59 1.52
C VAL A 36 -7.01 0.85 1.32
N ILE A 37 -7.41 0.68 0.07
CA ILE A 37 -8.62 -0.05 -0.34
C ILE A 37 -8.19 -1.21 -1.23
N ARG A 38 -8.50 -2.44 -0.84
CA ARG A 38 -8.25 -3.64 -1.65
C ARG A 38 -9.43 -3.84 -2.62
N ARG A 39 -9.28 -3.41 -3.87
CA ARG A 39 -10.34 -3.49 -4.90
C ARG A 39 -10.47 -4.90 -5.48
N SER A 40 -9.36 -5.61 -5.61
CA SER A 40 -9.28 -7.02 -5.99
C SER A 40 -7.97 -7.63 -5.48
N GLU A 41 -7.68 -8.87 -5.84
CA GLU A 41 -6.42 -9.53 -5.47
C GLU A 41 -5.17 -8.82 -6.00
N ALA A 42 -5.25 -8.14 -7.16
CA ALA A 42 -4.12 -7.48 -7.78
C ALA A 42 -4.29 -5.95 -7.88
N HIS A 43 -5.32 -5.39 -7.26
CA HIS A 43 -5.66 -3.97 -7.39
C HIS A 43 -5.94 -3.35 -6.04
N ILE A 44 -5.15 -2.34 -5.70
CA ILE A 44 -5.34 -1.49 -4.53
C ILE A 44 -5.51 -0.03 -4.95
N ALA A 45 -6.23 0.73 -4.14
CA ALA A 45 -6.21 2.19 -4.19
C ALA A 45 -5.62 2.74 -2.90
N VAL A 46 -4.74 3.74 -3.01
CA VAL A 46 -4.16 4.47 -1.88
C VAL A 46 -4.68 5.90 -1.91
N LEU A 47 -5.31 6.34 -0.83
CA LEU A 47 -5.91 7.66 -0.69
C LEU A 47 -5.23 8.40 0.48
N GLY A 48 -4.59 9.53 0.20
CA GLY A 48 -3.98 10.37 1.22
C GLY A 48 -4.29 11.84 1.00
N ALA A 49 -3.74 12.70 1.87
CA ALA A 49 -3.84 14.15 1.68
C ALA A 49 -3.23 14.55 0.33
N ARG A 50 -3.89 15.47 -0.38
CA ARG A 50 -3.42 15.95 -1.70
C ARG A 50 -1.98 16.47 -1.66
N SER A 51 -1.63 17.18 -0.59
CA SER A 51 -0.28 17.71 -0.34
C SER A 51 0.78 16.62 -0.21
N SER A 52 0.40 15.39 0.15
CA SER A 52 1.29 14.24 0.33
C SER A 52 1.28 13.26 -0.85
N ALA A 53 0.51 13.52 -1.90
CA ALA A 53 0.32 12.58 -3.00
C ALA A 53 1.64 12.18 -3.70
N GLY A 54 2.50 13.17 -3.97
CA GLY A 54 3.82 12.91 -4.57
C GLY A 54 4.72 12.07 -3.67
N SER A 55 4.75 12.36 -2.37
CA SER A 55 5.53 11.60 -1.39
C SER A 55 5.01 10.17 -1.22
N LEU A 56 3.68 9.98 -1.20
CA LEU A 56 3.06 8.64 -1.18
C LEU A 56 3.42 7.84 -2.43
N TRP A 57 3.35 8.47 -3.62
CA TRP A 57 3.74 7.83 -4.87
C TRP A 57 5.21 7.41 -4.87
N HIS A 58 6.10 8.31 -4.43
CA HIS A 58 7.53 8.02 -4.34
C HIS A 58 7.84 6.83 -3.41
N ALA A 59 7.17 6.75 -2.25
CA ALA A 59 7.33 5.64 -1.33
C ALA A 59 6.85 4.31 -1.94
N LEU A 60 5.71 4.31 -2.63
CA LEU A 60 5.18 3.14 -3.35
C LEU A 60 6.15 2.66 -4.44
N GLU A 61 6.62 3.59 -5.28
CA GLU A 61 7.54 3.29 -6.38
C GLU A 61 8.87 2.74 -5.84
N THR A 62 9.43 3.35 -4.80
CA THR A 62 10.68 2.91 -4.18
C THR A 62 10.57 1.49 -3.62
N ALA A 63 9.46 1.17 -2.97
CA ALA A 63 9.23 -0.17 -2.45
C ALA A 63 9.01 -1.20 -3.56
N ALA A 64 8.31 -0.84 -4.64
CA ALA A 64 8.14 -1.71 -5.80
C ALA A 64 9.49 -2.05 -6.45
N LYS A 65 10.34 -1.04 -6.70
CA LYS A 65 11.70 -1.24 -7.24
C LYS A 65 12.54 -2.19 -6.37
N ARG A 66 12.53 -1.98 -5.05
CA ARG A 66 13.24 -2.86 -4.09
C ARG A 66 12.73 -4.31 -4.09
N LEU A 67 11.48 -4.54 -4.48
CA LEU A 67 10.92 -5.89 -4.61
C LEU A 67 11.30 -6.55 -5.93
N GLU A 68 11.53 -5.79 -6.99
CA GLU A 68 12.01 -6.30 -8.28
C GLU A 68 13.49 -6.69 -8.24
N GLU A 69 14.31 -5.96 -7.47
CA GLU A 69 15.75 -6.21 -7.31
C GLU A 69 16.08 -7.47 -6.48
N ARG A 70 15.08 -8.17 -5.95
CA ARG A 70 15.23 -9.25 -4.97
C ARG A 70 14.68 -10.59 -5.47
#